data_AF-A0A7C6ZZQ1-F1
#
_entry.id   AF-A0A7C6ZZQ1-F1
#
_cell.length_a   1.000
_cell.length_b   1.000
_cell.length_c   1.000
_cell.angle_alpha   90.00
_cell.angle_beta   90.00
_cell.angle_gamma   90.00
#
_symmetry.space_group_name_H-M   'P 1'
#
loop_
_entity.id
_entity.type
_entity.pdbx_description
1 polymer ?
#
loop_
_entity_poly.entity_id
_entity_poly.type
_entity_poly.pdbx_seq_one_letter_code
_entity_poly.pdbx_strand_id
1 'polypeptide(L)'
;MQAGFARKYAIMEELDGGFSAGGTPEAFIRLDCWDGSIQVSIHVKGLKQGPYKHMLYLIFSKNGKQVPVLAGEVSASYGGMQSGLEIDAETLRNLNIRPESIRYAALTAESQSKKWIPLFSSFEKNHKWDESIRQVILMQPAEEPQREQPEDTQKTEQPYAVPG
;
A
#
# COMPACT_ATOMS: atom_id res chain seq x y z
N MET A 1 23.57 -8.22 14.29
CA MET A 1 22.64 -7.30 14.98
C MET A 1 21.30 -8.00 15.05
N GLN A 2 20.75 -8.20 16.25
CA GLN A 2 19.48 -8.90 16.42
C GLN A 2 18.37 -8.02 15.81
N ALA A 3 17.66 -8.54 14.81
CA ALA A 3 16.51 -7.86 14.23
C ALA A 3 15.43 -7.79 15.31
N GLY A 4 15.33 -6.64 15.97
CA GLY A 4 14.40 -6.43 17.07
C GLY A 4 12.97 -6.31 16.53
N PHE A 5 12.04 -7.01 17.18
CA PHE A 5 10.62 -6.77 16.98
C PHE A 5 10.28 -5.31 17.30
N ALA A 6 9.62 -4.61 16.38
CA ALA A 6 9.10 -3.27 16.62
C ALA A 6 7.62 -3.21 16.23
N ARG A 7 6.83 -2.52 17.06
CA ARG A 7 5.41 -2.33 16.80
C ARG A 7 5.05 -0.85 16.79
N LYS A 8 4.33 -0.42 15.75
CA LYS A 8 3.81 0.96 15.63
C LYS A 8 2.30 0.94 15.47
N TYR A 9 1.66 2.00 15.93
CA TYR A 9 0.22 2.20 15.80
C TYR A 9 -0.05 3.64 15.40
N ALA A 10 -1.09 3.87 14.62
CA ALA A 10 -1.58 5.21 14.34
C ALA A 10 -3.09 5.20 14.11
N ILE A 11 -3.71 6.32 14.45
CA ILE A 11 -5.06 6.66 13.99
C ILE A 11 -4.87 7.57 12.79
N MET A 12 -5.59 7.28 11.71
CA MET A 12 -5.57 8.06 10.48
C MET A 12 -6.72 9.05 10.50
N GLU A 13 -6.37 10.30 10.21
CA GLU A 13 -7.27 11.43 10.18
C GLU A 13 -7.63 11.76 8.73
N GLU A 14 -8.82 12.37 8.55
CA GLU A 14 -9.28 12.85 7.25
C GLU A 14 -8.37 13.95 6.74
N LEU A 15 -7.95 13.80 5.48
CA LEU A 15 -7.12 14.78 4.78
C LEU A 15 -7.87 15.34 3.56
N ASP A 16 -8.28 14.48 2.64
CA ASP A 16 -9.15 14.87 1.52
C ASP A 16 -10.62 14.55 1.84
N GLY A 17 -11.46 15.59 1.85
CA GLY A 17 -12.90 15.43 2.04
C GLY A 17 -13.63 14.81 0.84
N GLY A 18 -14.87 14.38 1.05
CA GLY A 18 -15.75 13.85 0.00
C GLY A 18 -15.69 12.32 -0.19
N PHE A 19 -14.89 11.65 0.63
CA PHE A 19 -14.73 10.19 0.68
C PHE A 19 -15.42 9.56 1.90
N SER A 20 -16.32 10.29 2.56
CA SER A 20 -17.16 9.82 3.65
C SER A 20 -18.39 9.03 3.15
N ALA A 21 -18.74 7.92 3.81
CA ALA A 21 -19.95 7.12 3.59
C ALA A 21 -21.12 7.53 4.52
N GLY A 22 -21.22 8.82 4.88
CA GLY A 22 -22.23 9.33 5.83
C GLY A 22 -21.73 9.60 7.25
N GLY A 23 -20.42 9.50 7.49
CA GLY A 23 -19.74 9.92 8.71
C GLY A 23 -18.26 10.23 8.45
N THR A 24 -17.56 10.86 9.39
CA THR A 24 -16.12 11.16 9.25
C THR A 24 -15.34 9.86 9.07
N PRO A 25 -14.61 9.68 7.95
CA PRO A 25 -13.83 8.49 7.74
C PRO A 25 -12.69 8.44 8.77
N GLU A 26 -12.45 7.26 9.31
CA GLU A 26 -11.38 7.00 10.27
C GLU A 26 -10.73 5.66 9.97
N ALA A 27 -9.44 5.55 10.25
CA ALA A 27 -8.76 4.25 10.22
C ALA A 27 -7.80 4.09 11.39
N PHE A 28 -7.64 2.85 11.84
CA PHE A 28 -6.62 2.45 12.79
C PHE A 28 -5.65 1.51 12.09
N ILE A 29 -4.37 1.81 12.14
CA ILE A 29 -3.30 1.00 11.55
C ILE A 29 -2.36 0.48 12.64
N ARG A 30 -2.01 -0.80 12.54
CA ARG A 30 -0.98 -1.46 13.32
C ARG A 30 0.09 -2.01 12.37
N LEU A 31 1.35 -1.71 12.70
CA LEU A 31 2.51 -2.24 12.01
C LEU A 31 3.26 -3.17 12.96
N ASP A 32 3.49 -4.41 12.52
CA ASP A 32 4.34 -5.38 13.17
C ASP A 32 5.60 -5.54 12.31
N CYS A 33 6.73 -5.02 12.78
CA CYS A 33 8.02 -5.08 12.09
C CYS A 33 8.85 -6.23 12.69
N TRP A 34 9.21 -7.20 11.86
CA TRP A 34 9.99 -8.37 12.27
C TRP A 34 10.82 -8.86 11.08
N ASP A 35 12.06 -9.26 11.34
CA ASP A 35 12.96 -9.87 10.34
C ASP A 35 13.09 -9.07 9.02
N GLY A 36 13.04 -7.74 9.12
CA GLY A 36 13.12 -6.85 7.96
C GLY A 36 11.86 -6.79 7.11
N SER A 37 10.76 -7.48 7.46
CA SER A 37 9.44 -7.28 6.85
C SER A 37 8.53 -6.45 7.75
N ILE A 38 7.42 -5.99 7.17
CA ILE A 38 6.40 -5.22 7.86
C ILE A 38 5.05 -5.86 7.57
N GLN A 39 4.44 -6.44 8.59
CA GLN A 39 3.04 -6.84 8.54
C GLN A 39 2.15 -5.67 8.93
N VAL A 40 1.10 -5.47 8.15
CA VAL A 40 0.16 -4.37 8.29
C VAL A 40 -1.23 -4.92 8.55
N SER A 41 -1.83 -4.42 9.62
CA SER A 41 -3.25 -4.60 9.90
C SER A 41 -3.93 -3.24 9.96
N ILE A 42 -5.05 -3.09 9.27
CA ILE A 42 -5.80 -1.84 9.18
C ILE A 42 -7.29 -2.10 9.41
N HIS A 43 -7.92 -1.26 10.23
CA HIS A 43 -9.37 -1.20 10.36
C HIS A 43 -9.83 0.15 9.84
N VAL A 44 -10.73 0.15 8.86
CA VAL A 44 -11.28 1.38 8.28
C VAL A 44 -12.78 1.45 8.51
N LYS A 45 -13.29 2.65 8.81
CA LYS A 45 -14.72 2.92 8.92
C LYS A 45 -15.08 4.20 8.20
N GLY A 46 -16.34 4.27 7.75
CA GLY A 46 -16.89 5.47 7.16
C GLY A 46 -16.30 5.85 5.79
N LEU A 47 -15.49 4.98 5.18
CA LEU A 47 -14.93 5.23 3.85
C LEU A 47 -15.95 4.91 2.77
N LYS A 48 -16.13 5.84 1.83
CA LYS A 48 -17.07 5.75 0.73
C LYS A 48 -16.74 4.57 -0.17
N GLN A 49 -17.70 3.67 -0.33
CA GLN A 49 -17.67 2.70 -1.42
C GLN A 49 -17.96 3.42 -2.74
N GLY A 50 -17.20 3.11 -3.77
CA GLY A 50 -17.31 3.78 -5.06
C GLY A 50 -16.43 3.09 -6.11
N PRO A 51 -16.28 3.69 -7.31
CA PRO A 51 -15.44 3.15 -8.38
C PRO A 51 -13.93 3.33 -8.09
N TYR A 52 -13.56 3.42 -6.81
CA TYR A 52 -12.20 3.69 -6.36
C TYR A 52 -11.61 2.43 -5.73
N LYS A 53 -10.34 2.17 -6.04
CA LYS A 53 -9.52 1.25 -5.27
C LYS A 53 -8.89 2.00 -4.11
N HIS A 54 -8.98 1.44 -2.91
CA HIS A 54 -8.32 2.05 -1.76
C HIS A 54 -6.99 1.37 -1.55
N MET A 55 -5.89 2.12 -1.60
CA MET A 55 -4.54 1.57 -1.52
C MET A 55 -3.83 2.16 -0.31
N LEU A 56 -3.15 1.31 0.46
CA LEU A 56 -2.39 1.74 1.62
C LEU A 56 -0.92 1.89 1.27
N TYR A 57 -0.38 3.08 1.49
CA TYR A 57 1.04 3.37 1.34
C TYR A 57 1.69 3.61 2.70
N LEU A 58 2.87 3.02 2.90
CA LEU A 58 3.79 3.41 3.97
C LEU A 58 4.87 4.31 3.39
N ILE A 59 5.10 5.45 4.02
CA ILE A 59 6.09 6.43 3.56
C ILE A 59 7.30 6.41 4.51
N PHE A 60 8.45 6.13 3.93
CA PHE A 60 9.73 6.00 4.62
C PHE A 60 10.57 7.25 4.42
N SER A 61 11.38 7.58 5.42
CA SER A 61 12.45 8.56 5.27
C SER A 61 13.75 7.87 4.90
N LYS A 62 14.39 8.32 3.82
CA LYS A 62 15.69 7.84 3.35
C LYS A 62 16.54 9.02 2.88
N ASN A 63 17.65 9.30 3.57
CA ASN A 63 18.59 10.38 3.21
C ASN A 63 17.89 11.74 2.99
N GLY A 64 16.92 12.08 3.84
CA GLY A 64 16.15 13.32 3.74
C GLY A 64 15.05 13.31 2.65
N LYS A 65 14.90 12.22 1.90
CA LYS A 65 13.82 12.03 0.92
C LYS A 65 12.73 11.10 1.45
N GLN A 66 11.52 11.28 0.95
CA GLN A 66 10.39 10.42 1.24
C GLN A 66 10.27 9.33 0.17
N VAL A 67 10.02 8.10 0.59
CA VAL A 67 9.89 6.93 -0.29
C VAL A 67 8.56 6.25 0.04
N PRO A 68 7.52 6.42 -0.79
CA PRO A 68 6.26 5.69 -0.64
C PRO A 68 6.45 4.25 -1.10
N VAL A 69 5.89 3.32 -0.35
CA VAL A 69 5.84 1.90 -0.71
C VAL A 69 4.42 1.40 -0.52
N LEU A 70 3.88 0.73 -1.51
CA LEU A 70 2.55 0.15 -1.47
C LEU A 70 2.55 -1.06 -0.51
N ALA A 71 1.70 -1.03 0.51
CA ALA A 71 1.45 -2.16 1.39
C ALA A 71 0.32 -3.08 0.88
N GLY A 72 -0.57 -2.53 0.05
CA GLY A 72 -1.60 -3.28 -0.68
C GLY A 72 -2.97 -2.61 -0.68
N GLU A 73 -3.95 -3.32 -1.26
CA GLU A 73 -5.34 -2.86 -1.38
C GLU A 73 -6.12 -3.05 -0.08
N VAL A 74 -6.91 -2.05 0.31
CA VAL A 74 -7.76 -2.04 1.50
C VAL A 74 -9.23 -2.11 1.10
N SER A 75 -9.97 -3.04 1.67
CA SER A 75 -11.41 -3.16 1.41
C SER A 75 -12.19 -2.10 2.18
N ALA A 76 -12.93 -1.25 1.45
CA ALA A 76 -13.92 -0.34 2.04
C ALA A 76 -15.24 -1.03 2.41
N SER A 77 -15.40 -2.32 2.07
CA SER A 77 -16.62 -3.10 2.29
C SER A 77 -16.58 -3.93 3.57
N TYR A 78 -15.40 -4.10 4.15
CA TYR A 78 -15.20 -4.91 5.34
C TYR A 78 -15.24 -4.03 6.59
N GLY A 79 -16.27 -4.18 7.43
CA GLY A 79 -16.43 -3.43 8.68
C GLY A 79 -15.46 -3.84 9.81
N GLY A 80 -14.51 -4.74 9.54
CA GLY A 80 -13.56 -5.28 10.51
C GLY A 80 -12.11 -4.95 10.20
N MET A 81 -11.20 -5.52 11.00
CA MET A 81 -9.75 -5.37 10.79
C MET A 81 -9.31 -6.23 9.61
N GLN A 82 -8.82 -5.60 8.55
CA GLN A 82 -8.09 -6.29 7.48
C GLN A 82 -6.66 -6.54 7.95
N SER A 83 -6.19 -7.77 7.79
CA SER A 83 -4.82 -8.19 8.11
C SER A 83 -4.23 -8.95 6.92
N GLY A 84 -2.90 -9.13 6.90
CA GLY A 84 -2.21 -9.85 5.83
C GLY A 84 -1.69 -8.96 4.70
N LEU A 85 -1.78 -7.63 4.86
CA LEU A 85 -0.99 -6.71 4.05
C LEU A 85 0.47 -6.80 4.53
N GLU A 86 1.42 -6.91 3.61
CA GLU A 86 2.82 -7.08 3.94
C GLU A 86 3.72 -6.32 2.97
N ILE A 87 4.78 -5.73 3.51
CA ILE A 87 5.95 -5.33 2.72
C ILE A 87 7.08 -6.25 3.14
N ASP A 88 7.48 -7.13 2.22
CA ASP A 88 8.49 -8.15 2.49
C ASP A 88 9.90 -7.53 2.65
N ALA A 89 10.80 -8.33 3.23
CA ALA A 89 12.16 -7.90 3.48
C ALA A 89 13.00 -7.70 2.21
N GLU A 90 12.67 -8.36 1.10
CA GLU A 90 13.33 -8.15 -0.18
C GLU A 90 13.02 -6.77 -0.75
N THR A 91 11.74 -6.37 -0.75
CA THR A 91 11.27 -5.06 -1.16
C THR A 91 11.97 -3.95 -0.38
N LEU A 92 12.05 -4.05 0.96
CA LEU A 92 12.75 -3.05 1.77
C LEU A 92 14.26 -3.00 1.49
N ARG A 93 14.90 -4.15 1.27
CA ARG A 93 16.33 -4.23 0.93
C ARG A 93 16.62 -3.63 -0.45
N ASN A 94 15.81 -3.94 -1.45
CA ASN A 94 15.94 -3.40 -2.81
C ASN A 94 15.78 -1.88 -2.83
N LEU A 95 14.88 -1.36 -2.00
CA LEU A 95 14.69 0.07 -1.82
C LEU A 95 15.71 0.70 -0.85
N ASN A 96 16.59 -0.10 -0.23
CA ASN A 96 17.56 0.30 0.78
C ASN A 96 16.93 1.22 1.86
N ILE A 97 15.81 0.76 2.40
CA ILE A 97 15.05 1.36 3.51
C ILE A 97 14.92 0.33 4.63
N ARG A 98 14.61 0.79 5.84
CA ARG A 98 14.46 -0.08 7.01
C ARG A 98 13.09 0.14 7.66
N PRO A 99 12.50 -0.87 8.31
CA PRO A 99 11.22 -0.72 9.01
C PRO A 99 11.19 0.45 10.00
N GLU A 100 12.31 0.77 10.65
CA GLU A 100 12.37 1.86 11.62
C GLU A 100 12.24 3.25 10.98
N SER A 101 12.49 3.37 9.67
CA SER A 101 12.41 4.64 8.95
C SER A 101 11.02 4.98 8.42
N ILE A 102 10.00 4.16 8.71
CA ILE A 102 8.58 4.49 8.46
C ILE A 102 8.21 5.72 9.27
N ARG A 103 7.70 6.75 8.57
CA ARG A 103 7.23 8.02 9.14
C ARG A 103 5.73 8.17 9.06
N TYR A 104 5.13 7.77 7.93
CA TYR A 104 3.73 8.04 7.66
C TYR A 104 3.01 6.84 7.06
N ALA A 105 1.69 6.84 7.18
CA ALA A 105 0.79 5.98 6.41
C ALA A 105 -0.26 6.83 5.71
N ALA A 106 -0.55 6.52 4.45
CA ALA A 106 -1.55 7.20 3.65
C ALA A 106 -2.48 6.18 3.01
N LEU A 107 -3.79 6.35 3.19
CA LEU A 107 -4.80 5.60 2.45
C LEU A 107 -5.23 6.46 1.28
N THR A 108 -5.05 5.95 0.07
CA THR A 108 -5.45 6.62 -1.16
C THR A 108 -6.80 6.12 -1.62
N ALA A 109 -7.53 6.94 -2.37
CA ALA A 109 -8.61 6.49 -3.23
C ALA A 109 -8.14 6.69 -4.67
N GLU A 110 -8.12 5.61 -5.46
CA GLU A 110 -7.51 5.60 -6.79
C GLU A 110 -8.54 5.25 -7.86
N SER A 111 -8.56 6.07 -8.91
CA SER A 111 -9.26 5.84 -10.17
C SER A 111 -8.25 5.84 -11.32
N GLN A 112 -8.68 5.48 -12.53
CA GLN A 112 -7.79 5.39 -13.70
C GLN A 112 -6.95 6.64 -13.98
N SER A 113 -7.46 7.83 -13.64
CA SER A 113 -6.79 9.11 -13.97
C SER A 113 -6.51 9.99 -12.77
N LYS A 114 -6.96 9.61 -11.57
CA LYS A 114 -6.89 10.46 -10.38
C LYS A 114 -6.68 9.64 -9.13
N LYS A 115 -5.84 10.18 -8.26
CA LYS A 115 -5.52 9.67 -6.93
C LYS A 115 -5.80 10.77 -5.91
N TRP A 116 -6.48 10.41 -4.84
CA TRP A 116 -6.75 11.26 -3.67
C TRP A 116 -6.20 10.58 -2.43
N ILE A 117 -6.04 11.33 -1.35
CA ILE A 117 -5.57 10.83 -0.06
C ILE A 117 -6.64 11.12 0.99
N PRO A 118 -7.69 10.28 1.09
CA PRO A 118 -8.74 10.46 2.09
C PRO A 118 -8.22 10.45 3.52
N LEU A 119 -7.32 9.52 3.85
CA LEU A 119 -6.82 9.34 5.22
C LEU A 119 -5.31 9.37 5.28
N PHE A 120 -4.78 10.00 6.32
CA PHE A 120 -3.35 10.10 6.57
C PHE A 120 -3.03 9.96 8.06
N SER A 121 -1.86 9.41 8.37
CA SER A 121 -1.31 9.45 9.73
C SER A 121 0.20 9.57 9.74
N SER A 122 0.70 10.10 10.86
CA SER A 122 2.10 10.06 11.22
C SER A 122 2.30 9.12 12.41
N PHE A 123 3.37 8.33 12.37
CA PHE A 123 3.77 7.49 13.50
C PHE A 123 4.59 8.26 14.55
N GLU A 124 4.91 9.53 14.29
CA GLU A 124 5.71 10.38 15.18
C GLU A 124 5.03 11.74 15.40
N LYS A 125 4.92 12.15 16.67
CA LYS A 125 4.19 13.36 17.07
C LYS A 125 4.66 14.66 16.41
N ASN A 126 5.94 14.73 16.00
CA ASN A 126 6.56 15.93 15.45
C ASN A 126 6.46 16.01 13.93
N HIS A 127 6.05 14.93 13.27
CA HIS A 127 5.96 14.85 11.82
C HIS A 127 4.51 15.12 11.42
N LYS A 128 4.21 16.36 11.04
CA LYS A 128 2.89 16.76 10.54
C LYS A 128 2.78 16.51 9.03
N TRP A 129 1.55 16.43 8.53
CA TRP A 129 1.29 16.45 7.09
C TRP A 129 1.89 17.70 6.45
N ASP A 130 2.55 17.51 5.31
CA ASP A 130 2.99 18.58 4.42
C ASP A 130 2.67 18.21 2.96
N GLU A 131 2.44 19.21 2.11
CA GLU A 131 1.97 19.00 0.74
C GLU A 131 3.01 18.33 -0.18
N SER A 132 4.30 18.36 0.17
CA SER A 132 5.33 17.59 -0.55
C SER A 132 5.12 16.09 -0.40
N ILE A 133 4.56 15.61 0.72
CA ILE A 133 4.20 14.19 0.92
C ILE A 133 3.18 13.76 -0.15
N ARG A 134 2.18 14.62 -0.42
CA ARG A 134 1.20 14.39 -1.47
C ARG A 134 1.88 14.17 -2.81
N GLN A 135 2.79 15.07 -3.17
CA GLN A 135 3.46 15.00 -4.47
C GLN A 135 4.24 13.70 -4.63
N VAL A 136 4.88 13.19 -3.58
CA VAL A 136 5.61 11.92 -3.65
C VAL A 136 4.67 10.72 -3.90
N ILE A 137 3.47 10.73 -3.31
CA ILE A 137 2.45 9.68 -3.52
C ILE A 137 1.78 9.80 -4.90
N LEU A 138 1.55 11.02 -5.38
CA LEU A 138 0.86 11.29 -6.65
C LEU A 138 1.78 11.15 -7.87
N MET A 139 3.09 11.41 -7.72
CA MET A 139 4.06 11.37 -8.82
C MET A 139 4.70 9.99 -9.04
N GLN A 140 4.39 8.99 -8.20
CA GLN A 140 4.73 7.61 -8.55
C GLN A 140 3.91 7.21 -9.79
N PRO A 141 4.54 6.87 -10.93
CA PRO A 141 3.80 6.26 -12.01
C PRO A 141 3.11 5.02 -11.45
N ALA A 142 1.86 4.78 -11.84
CA ALA A 142 1.23 3.50 -11.58
C ALA A 142 2.15 2.43 -12.20
N GLU A 143 2.91 1.72 -11.38
CA GLU A 143 3.45 0.43 -11.77
C GLU A 143 2.23 -0.47 -11.93
N GLU A 144 1.66 -0.43 -13.14
CA GLU A 144 0.88 -1.54 -13.64
C GLU A 144 1.76 -2.78 -13.47
N PRO A 145 1.28 -3.84 -12.79
CA PRO A 145 1.98 -5.10 -12.83
C PRO A 145 2.07 -5.48 -14.30
N GLN A 146 3.30 -5.51 -14.82
CA GLN A 146 3.57 -6.11 -16.11
C GLN A 146 3.01 -7.53 -16.04
N ARG A 147 1.84 -7.72 -16.65
CA ARG A 147 1.36 -9.06 -16.96
C ARG A 147 2.44 -9.65 -17.84
N GLU A 148 3.19 -10.60 -17.28
CA GLU A 148 3.95 -11.55 -18.07
C GLU A 148 2.98 -12.08 -19.13
N GLN A 149 3.19 -11.67 -20.38
CA GLN A 149 2.50 -12.26 -21.50
C GLN A 149 2.91 -13.73 -21.53
N PRO A 150 1.98 -14.70 -21.54
CA PRO A 150 2.36 -16.08 -21.77
C PRO A 150 2.98 -16.17 -23.17
N GLU A 151 4.21 -16.68 -23.24
CA GLU A 151 4.86 -17.09 -24.48
C GLU A 151 3.96 -18.08 -25.22
N ASP A 152 3.36 -17.63 -26.31
CA ASP A 152 2.66 -18.48 -27.27
C ASP A 152 3.71 -19.28 -28.05
N THR A 153 4.22 -20.36 -27.44
CA THR A 153 5.07 -21.32 -28.14
C THR A 153 4.18 -22.28 -28.91
N GLN A 154 3.76 -21.85 -30.10
CA GLN A 154 3.29 -22.74 -31.15
C GLN A 154 4.42 -23.73 -31.51
N LYS A 155 4.31 -24.98 -31.05
CA LYS A 155 4.97 -26.12 -31.69
C LYS A 155 4.07 -27.37 -31.69
N THR A 156 3.48 -27.56 -32.87
CA THR A 156 3.42 -28.83 -33.61
C THR A 156 2.50 -29.92 -33.08
N GLU A 157 1.25 -29.86 -33.51
CA GLU A 157 0.39 -31.04 -33.64
C GLU A 157 1.00 -32.00 -34.69
N GLN A 158 1.40 -33.20 -34.26
CA GLN A 158 1.33 -34.39 -35.12
C GLN A 158 -0.08 -34.97 -34.99
N PRO A 159 -0.61 -35.58 -36.06
CA PRO A 159 -1.15 -36.91 -35.83
C PRO A 159 -0.86 -37.92 -36.93
N TYR A 160 -0.42 -39.09 -36.46
CA TYR A 160 -0.84 -40.44 -36.83
C TYR A 160 -0.78 -40.93 -38.29
N ALA A 161 0.11 -41.90 -38.46
CA ALA A 161 0.02 -42.97 -39.44
C ALA A 161 -1.27 -43.80 -39.27
N VAL A 162 -1.86 -44.21 -40.40
CA VAL A 162 -2.73 -45.40 -40.50
C VAL A 162 -2.47 -46.06 -41.88
N PRO A 163 -2.42 -47.39 -41.99
CA PRO A 163 -1.87 -48.11 -43.15
C PRO A 163 -2.94 -48.49 -44.19
N GLY A 164 -2.48 -48.72 -45.42
CA GLY A 164 -3.25 -49.30 -46.53
C GLY A 164 -2.34 -49.64 -47.69
#